data_AF-A0A7J2HKN1-F1
#
_entry.id   AF-A0A7J2HKN1-F1
#
_cell.length_a   1.000
_cell.length_b   1.000
_cell.length_c   1.000
_cell.angle_alpha   90.00
_cell.angle_beta   90.00
_cell.angle_gamma   90.00
#
_symmetry.space_group_name_H-M   'P 1'
#
loop_
_entity.id
_entity.type
_entity.pdbx_description
1 polymer ?
#
loop_
_entity_poly.entity_id
_entity_poly.type
_entity_poly.pdbx_seq_one_letter_code
_entity_poly.pdbx_strand_id
1 'polypeptide(L)'
;MRYVGIGKETGFGNPTTPTRYLDPLSVSIAADKEPILRRGIGSRWPVDKALGNIVVSGDIEFPANPEIIGDFLLMLLGKVETSQPDPIEAPNVYAHVFKPCEVGESPPTYTIEIGLDSTARRITSAILGSMSLEFAPGEYVS
;
A
#
# COMPACT_ATOMS: atom_id res chain seq x y z
N MET A 1 -18.44 4.56 -0.47
CA MET A 1 -17.25 3.79 -0.05
C MET A 1 -17.26 3.75 1.46
N ARG A 2 -17.10 2.58 2.06
CA ARG A 2 -17.35 2.40 3.49
C ARG A 2 -16.10 2.09 4.30
N TYR A 3 -15.17 1.33 3.73
CA TYR A 3 -13.93 0.97 4.41
C TYR A 3 -12.81 0.72 3.38
N VAL A 4 -11.58 0.82 3.87
CA VAL A 4 -10.38 0.27 3.22
C VAL A 4 -9.81 -0.80 4.13
N GLY A 5 -9.64 -2.00 3.60
CA GLY A 5 -8.98 -3.12 4.28
C GLY A 5 -7.54 -3.24 3.82
N ILE A 6 -6.64 -3.54 4.75
CA ILE A 6 -5.22 -3.79 4.50
C ILE A 6 -4.86 -5.18 5.04
N GLY A 7 -4.19 -5.98 4.22
CA GLY A 7 -3.64 -7.28 4.61
C GLY A 7 -2.21 -7.44 4.10
N LYS A 8 -1.28 -7.79 4.98
CA LYS A 8 0.11 -8.08 4.62
C LYS A 8 0.18 -9.42 3.87
N GLU A 9 0.78 -9.42 2.69
CA GLU A 9 0.96 -10.63 1.89
C GLU A 9 2.17 -11.43 2.38
N THR A 10 2.07 -12.76 2.32
CA THR A 10 3.19 -13.67 2.63
C THR A 10 4.24 -13.69 1.52
N GLY A 11 3.86 -13.31 0.31
CA GLY A 11 4.72 -13.16 -0.85
C GLY A 11 3.97 -12.47 -1.98
N PHE A 12 4.73 -11.88 -2.91
CA PHE A 12 4.17 -11.12 -4.02
C PHE A 12 3.15 -11.94 -4.83
N GLY A 13 1.95 -11.39 -5.00
CA GLY A 13 0.88 -11.99 -5.82
C GLY A 13 0.01 -13.00 -5.08
N ASN A 14 0.21 -13.19 -3.77
CA ASN A 14 -0.63 -14.03 -2.94
C ASN A 14 -1.63 -13.19 -2.14
N PRO A 15 -2.87 -13.01 -2.63
CA PRO A 15 -3.86 -12.19 -1.95
C PRO A 15 -4.12 -12.72 -0.55
N THR A 16 -3.98 -11.85 0.44
CA THR A 16 -4.29 -12.16 1.84
C THR A 16 -5.55 -11.43 2.27
N THR A 17 -6.33 -12.05 3.16
CA THR A 17 -7.55 -11.41 3.69
C THR A 17 -7.14 -10.19 4.51
N PRO A 18 -7.81 -9.03 4.34
CA PRO A 18 -7.53 -7.85 5.16
C PRO A 18 -7.64 -8.17 6.65
N THR A 19 -6.62 -7.79 7.41
CA THR A 19 -6.58 -7.94 8.88
C THR A 19 -6.88 -6.63 9.58
N ARG A 20 -6.56 -5.50 8.93
CA ARG A 20 -6.80 -4.15 9.43
C ARG A 20 -7.81 -3.45 8.52
N TYR A 21 -8.68 -2.67 9.12
CA TYR A 21 -9.69 -1.88 8.43
C TYR A 21 -9.55 -0.42 8.86
N LEU A 22 -9.66 0.47 7.90
CA LEU A 22 -9.61 1.91 8.08
C LEU A 22 -10.80 2.58 7.42
N ASP A 23 -11.24 3.67 8.02
CA ASP A 23 -12.28 4.53 7.49
C ASP A 23 -11.60 5.71 6.76
N PRO A 24 -11.57 5.69 5.41
CA PRO A 24 -10.88 6.73 4.65
C PRO A 24 -11.72 8.01 4.56
N LEU A 25 -11.04 9.16 4.56
CA LEU A 25 -11.63 10.46 4.23
C LEU A 25 -11.81 10.61 2.72
N SER A 26 -10.79 10.24 1.95
CA SER A 26 -10.83 10.25 0.50
C SER A 26 -10.03 9.07 -0.08
N VAL A 27 -10.51 8.53 -1.20
CA VAL A 27 -9.78 7.51 -1.96
C VAL A 27 -9.95 7.79 -3.44
N SER A 28 -8.83 7.93 -4.13
CA SER A 28 -8.76 8.10 -5.57
C SER A 28 -7.83 7.05 -6.14
N ILE A 29 -8.38 5.94 -6.66
CA ILE A 29 -7.59 4.87 -7.27
C ILE A 29 -8.03 4.59 -8.70
N ALA A 30 -7.15 4.91 -9.65
CA ALA A 30 -7.32 4.65 -11.07
C ALA A 30 -6.56 3.38 -11.49
N ALA A 31 -7.10 2.68 -12.48
CA ALA A 31 -6.39 1.61 -13.16
C ALA A 31 -6.13 2.05 -14.59
N ASP A 32 -4.89 2.41 -14.87
CA ASP A 32 -4.46 2.81 -16.20
C ASP A 32 -3.92 1.61 -16.96
N LYS A 33 -4.26 1.55 -18.24
CA LYS A 33 -3.75 0.54 -19.16
C LYS A 33 -2.79 1.21 -20.11
N GLU A 34 -1.52 0.84 -20.04
CA GLU A 34 -0.54 1.32 -21.01
C GLU A 34 -0.78 0.62 -22.35
N PRO A 35 -1.12 1.33 -23.44
CA PRO A 35 -1.34 0.69 -24.73
C PRO A 35 0.00 0.36 -25.38
N ILE A 36 0.21 -0.91 -25.73
CA ILE A 36 1.37 -1.34 -26.52
C ILE A 36 1.07 -1.06 -27.99
N LEU A 37 1.83 -0.13 -28.58
CA LEU A 37 1.67 0.25 -29.98
C LEU A 37 2.30 -0.80 -30.89
N ARG A 38 1.48 -1.48 -31.71
CA ARG A 38 1.97 -2.40 -32.74
C ARG A 38 2.29 -1.62 -34.01
N ARG A 39 3.55 -1.70 -34.44
CA ARG A 39 4.03 -1.08 -35.68
C ARG A 39 4.23 -2.13 -36.76
N GLY A 40 3.75 -1.85 -37.97
CA GLY A 40 4.07 -2.65 -39.15
C GLY A 40 5.39 -2.21 -39.76
N ILE A 41 6.13 -3.13 -40.40
CA ILE A 41 7.43 -2.84 -41.07
C ILE A 41 7.29 -1.77 -42.18
N GLY A 42 6.12 -1.68 -42.83
CA GLY A 42 5.87 -0.74 -43.93
C GLY A 42 5.20 0.58 -43.55
N SER A 43 4.92 0.84 -42.27
CA SER A 43 4.21 2.07 -41.85
C SER A 43 4.92 2.76 -40.70
N ARG A 44 5.01 4.09 -40.80
CA ARG A 44 5.56 4.95 -39.74
C ARG A 44 4.56 5.24 -38.62
N TRP A 45 3.27 4.96 -38.85
CA TRP A 45 2.17 5.18 -37.91
C TRP A 45 1.73 3.87 -37.26
N PRO A 46 1.38 3.86 -35.96
CA PRO A 46 0.90 2.67 -35.27
C PRO A 46 -0.41 2.20 -35.90
N VAL A 47 -0.43 0.92 -36.30
CA VAL A 47 -1.56 0.32 -37.03
C VAL A 47 -2.61 -0.19 -36.05
N ASP A 48 -2.19 -0.62 -34.86
CA ASP A 48 -3.05 -1.21 -33.84
C ASP A 48 -2.50 -0.95 -32.42
N LYS A 49 -3.40 -0.97 -31.43
CA LYS A 49 -3.08 -0.81 -30.00
C LYS A 49 -3.46 -2.09 -29.26
N ALA A 50 -2.45 -2.80 -28.75
CA ALA A 50 -2.69 -3.93 -27.86
C ALA A 50 -2.82 -3.46 -26.41
N LEU A 51 -3.62 -4.19 -25.62
CA LEU A 51 -3.72 -3.99 -24.18
C LEU A 51 -2.37 -4.38 -23.55
N GLY A 52 -1.68 -3.41 -22.95
CA GLY A 52 -0.46 -3.66 -22.17
C GLY A 52 -0.76 -3.88 -20.70
N ASN A 53 0.25 -3.64 -19.86
CA ASN A 53 0.16 -3.85 -18.43
C ASN A 53 -0.85 -2.90 -17.80
N ILE A 54 -1.57 -3.43 -16.80
CA ILE A 54 -2.47 -2.65 -15.96
C ILE A 54 -1.64 -2.12 -14.79
N VAL A 55 -1.53 -0.80 -14.69
CA VAL A 55 -0.91 -0.13 -13.55
C VAL A 55 -2.03 0.47 -12.72
N VAL A 56 -2.07 0.14 -11.44
CA VAL A 56 -3.03 0.71 -10.50
C VAL A 56 -2.28 1.71 -9.63
N SER A 57 -2.71 2.96 -9.67
CA SER A 57 -2.13 4.06 -8.91
C SER A 57 -3.24 4.89 -8.28
N GLY A 58 -2.89 5.57 -7.19
CA GLY A 58 -3.87 6.36 -6.47
C GLY A 58 -3.42 6.75 -5.07
N ASP A 59 -4.29 7.52 -4.44
CA ASP A 59 -4.06 8.13 -3.15
C ASP A 59 -5.20 7.80 -2.20
N ILE A 60 -4.87 7.66 -0.92
CA ILE A 60 -5.80 7.36 0.18
C ILE A 60 -5.49 8.32 1.31
N GLU A 61 -6.48 9.07 1.76
CA GLU A 61 -6.40 9.96 2.92
C GLU A 61 -7.22 9.36 4.06
N PHE A 62 -6.65 9.34 5.27
CA PHE A 62 -7.29 8.77 6.46
C PHE A 62 -6.75 9.45 7.72
N PRO A 63 -7.50 9.46 8.83
CA PRO A 63 -7.03 10.00 10.09
C PRO A 63 -5.86 9.19 10.64
N ALA A 64 -4.86 9.88 11.19
CA ALA A 64 -3.66 9.26 11.75
C ALA A 64 -4.02 8.31 12.91
N ASN A 65 -3.65 7.04 12.76
CA ASN A 65 -3.77 6.00 13.80
C ASN A 65 -2.42 5.28 13.94
N PRO A 66 -1.80 5.23 15.12
CA PRO A 66 -0.45 4.70 15.34
C PRO A 66 -0.33 3.23 14.97
N GLU A 67 -1.41 2.44 15.13
CA GLU A 67 -1.37 1.02 14.77
C GLU A 67 -1.22 0.82 13.25
N ILE A 68 -1.85 1.68 12.46
CA ILE A 68 -1.93 1.55 11.01
C ILE A 68 -0.74 2.25 10.34
N ILE A 69 -0.25 3.36 10.92
CA ILE A 69 0.94 4.06 10.44
C ILE A 69 2.14 3.11 10.40
N GLY A 70 2.26 2.19 11.35
CA GLY A 70 3.30 1.15 11.34
C GLY A 70 3.27 0.26 10.10
N ASP A 71 2.08 -0.15 9.64
CA ASP A 71 1.91 -0.93 8.42
C ASP A 71 2.30 -0.14 7.17
N PHE A 72 1.94 1.15 7.09
CA PHE A 72 2.34 2.02 5.97
C PHE A 72 3.85 2.31 5.95
N LEU A 73 4.47 2.49 7.12
CA LEU A 73 5.92 2.61 7.24
C LEU A 73 6.62 1.33 6.81
N LEU A 74 6.08 0.16 7.16
CA LEU A 74 6.60 -1.12 6.68
C LEU A 74 6.41 -1.26 5.16
N MET A 75 5.29 -0.80 4.60
CA MET A 75 5.03 -0.80 3.17
C MET A 75 5.96 0.14 2.38
N LEU A 76 6.39 1.25 3.00
CA LEU A 76 7.31 2.23 2.41
C LEU A 76 8.78 1.82 2.51
N LEU A 77 9.21 1.39 3.69
CA LEU A 77 10.62 1.12 3.99
C LEU A 77 10.99 -0.36 3.78
N GLY A 78 10.06 -1.26 4.02
CA GLY A 78 10.20 -2.68 3.70
C GLY A 78 10.81 -3.57 4.78
N LYS A 79 11.49 -3.00 5.79
CA LYS A 79 12.08 -3.78 6.87
C LYS A 79 11.70 -3.19 8.23
N VAL A 80 11.40 -4.08 9.18
CA VAL A 80 11.15 -3.70 10.58
C VAL A 80 11.98 -4.60 11.48
N GLU A 81 12.76 -3.98 12.35
CA GLU A 81 13.46 -4.64 13.44
C GLU A 81 12.73 -4.32 14.73
N THR A 82 12.19 -5.35 15.36
CA THR A 82 11.49 -5.25 16.64
C THR A 82 12.47 -5.62 17.74
N SER A 83 12.88 -4.64 18.54
CA SER A 83 13.62 -4.90 19.76
C SER A 83 12.70 -4.71 20.96
N GLN A 84 13.00 -5.37 22.06
CA GLN A 84 12.39 -5.10 23.35
C GLN A 84 13.43 -4.32 24.16
N PRO A 85 13.30 -2.99 24.30
CA PRO A 85 14.16 -2.26 25.22
C PRO A 85 13.34 -1.98 26.48
N ASP A 86 13.63 -2.69 27.57
CA ASP A 86 13.50 -2.04 28.86
C ASP A 86 14.55 -2.59 29.85
N PRO A 87 15.36 -1.74 30.52
CA PRO A 87 16.17 -2.11 31.68
C PRO A 87 15.38 -2.64 32.89
N ILE A 88 14.04 -2.77 32.81
CA ILE A 88 13.14 -3.16 33.91
C ILE A 88 12.38 -4.49 33.65
N GLU A 89 12.69 -5.23 32.57
CA GLU A 89 12.00 -6.50 32.22
C GLU A 89 10.45 -6.38 32.12
N ALA A 90 9.93 -5.24 31.65
CA ALA A 90 8.50 -5.14 31.35
C ALA A 90 8.17 -5.89 30.03
N PRO A 91 7.33 -6.94 30.05
CA PRO A 91 7.14 -7.84 28.90
C PRO A 91 6.30 -7.26 27.75
N ASN A 92 5.79 -6.03 27.87
CA ASN A 92 4.72 -5.50 26.99
C ASN A 92 5.11 -4.25 26.19
N VAL A 93 6.38 -3.83 26.20
CA VAL A 93 6.83 -2.64 25.46
C VAL A 93 7.82 -3.06 24.37
N TYR A 94 7.49 -2.75 23.12
CA TYR A 94 8.31 -3.06 21.95
C TYR A 94 8.74 -1.78 21.25
N ALA A 95 10.02 -1.74 20.84
CA ALA A 95 10.53 -0.70 19.96
C ALA A 95 10.62 -1.25 18.53
N HIS A 96 10.05 -0.51 17.59
CA HIS A 96 10.07 -0.85 16.17
C HIS A 96 10.98 0.14 15.43
N VAL A 97 12.05 -0.37 14.83
CA VAL A 97 12.96 0.40 13.98
C VAL A 97 12.71 0.00 12.54
N PHE A 98 12.15 0.93 11.75
CA PHE A 98 11.93 0.71 10.33
C PHE A 98 13.18 1.10 9.54
N LYS A 99 13.62 0.21 8.64
CA LYS A 99 14.80 0.41 7.80
C LYS A 99 14.45 0.22 6.33
N PRO A 100 15.12 0.95 5.41
CA PRO A 100 14.94 0.74 3.99
C PRO A 100 15.41 -0.67 3.60
N CYS A 101 14.68 -1.29 2.68
CA CYS A 101 15.00 -2.56 2.05
C CYS A 101 16.27 -2.42 1.20
N GLU A 102 17.16 -3.40 1.27
CA GLU A 102 18.38 -3.40 0.46
C GLU A 102 18.12 -3.86 -0.98
N VAL A 103 19.03 -3.53 -1.89
CA VAL A 103 18.96 -3.94 -3.29
C VAL A 103 19.03 -5.47 -3.36
N GLY A 104 17.94 -6.11 -3.81
CA GLY A 104 17.83 -7.56 -3.95
C GLY A 104 16.99 -8.25 -2.87
N GLU A 105 16.57 -7.53 -1.84
CA GLU A 105 15.53 -8.00 -0.91
C GLU A 105 14.13 -7.75 -1.50
N SER A 106 13.18 -8.64 -1.23
CA SER A 106 11.79 -8.47 -1.65
C SER A 106 11.05 -7.59 -0.63
N PRO A 107 10.53 -6.42 -1.01
CA PRO A 107 9.73 -5.63 -0.09
C PRO A 107 8.44 -6.37 0.28
N PRO A 108 7.89 -6.12 1.48
CA PRO A 108 6.58 -6.59 1.87
C PRO A 108 5.55 -5.97 0.94
N THR A 109 4.64 -6.82 0.49
CA THR A 109 3.54 -6.44 -0.39
C THR A 109 2.25 -6.51 0.38
N TYR A 110 1.30 -5.66 0.01
CA TYR A 110 0.02 -5.55 0.71
C TYR A 110 -1.15 -5.74 -0.26
N THR A 111 -2.17 -6.45 0.20
CA THR A 111 -3.47 -6.49 -0.42
C THR A 111 -4.30 -5.34 0.14
N ILE A 112 -4.77 -4.45 -0.74
CA ILE A 112 -5.69 -3.35 -0.40
C ILE A 112 -7.08 -3.71 -0.90
N GLU A 113 -8.06 -3.69 -0.01
CA GLU A 113 -9.47 -3.91 -0.33
C GLU A 113 -10.28 -2.63 -0.14
N ILE A 114 -10.94 -2.18 -1.18
CA ILE A 114 -11.86 -1.04 -1.12
C ILE A 114 -13.29 -1.57 -1.10
N GLY A 115 -13.93 -1.47 0.05
CA GLY A 115 -15.32 -1.87 0.25
C GLY A 115 -16.31 -0.79 -0.18
N LEU A 116 -17.17 -1.11 -1.15
CA LEU A 116 -18.49 -0.50 -1.31
C LEU A 116 -19.52 -1.49 -0.76
N ASP A 117 -20.63 -1.02 -0.19
CA ASP A 117 -21.53 -1.83 0.68
C ASP A 117 -21.72 -3.31 0.28
N SER A 118 -22.02 -3.59 -0.99
CA SER A 118 -22.23 -4.94 -1.52
C SER A 118 -21.08 -5.50 -2.38
N THR A 119 -20.04 -4.70 -2.66
CA THR A 119 -19.01 -5.02 -3.65
C THR A 119 -17.66 -4.48 -3.21
N ALA A 120 -16.65 -5.33 -3.13
CA ALA A 120 -15.29 -4.92 -2.80
C ALA A 120 -14.38 -4.96 -4.03
N ARG A 121 -13.57 -3.93 -4.22
CA ARG A 121 -12.46 -3.91 -5.20
C ARG A 121 -11.18 -4.28 -4.46
N ARG A 122 -10.52 -5.37 -4.89
CA ARG A 122 -9.26 -5.82 -4.31
C ARG A 122 -8.09 -5.51 -5.24
N ILE A 123 -7.05 -4.91 -4.69
CA ILE A 123 -5.78 -4.61 -5.34
C ILE A 123 -4.74 -5.46 -4.62
N THR A 124 -4.05 -6.31 -5.35
CA THR A 124 -3.02 -7.22 -4.82
C THR A 124 -1.63 -6.68 -5.14
N SER A 125 -0.65 -7.07 -4.34
CA SER A 125 0.75 -6.70 -4.57
C SER A 125 1.00 -5.19 -4.59
N ALA A 126 0.27 -4.42 -3.79
CA ALA A 126 0.48 -2.99 -3.69
C ALA A 126 1.78 -2.70 -2.91
N ILE A 127 2.45 -1.61 -3.31
CA ILE A 127 3.59 -1.00 -2.61
C ILE A 127 3.32 0.50 -2.44
N LEU A 128 3.89 1.12 -1.41
CA LEU A 128 3.69 2.54 -1.15
C LEU A 128 4.85 3.33 -1.76
N GLY A 129 4.54 4.31 -2.61
CA GLY A 129 5.56 5.16 -3.23
C GLY A 129 5.98 6.34 -2.34
N SER A 130 5.00 7.00 -1.71
CA SER A 130 5.23 8.15 -0.85
C SER A 130 4.13 8.28 0.22
N MET A 131 4.46 8.94 1.31
CA MET A 131 3.53 9.25 2.40
C MET A 131 3.79 10.68 2.90
N SER A 132 2.73 11.43 3.16
CA SER A 132 2.79 12.72 3.86
C SER A 132 2.00 12.59 5.16
N LEU A 133 2.53 13.13 6.25
CA LEU A 133 1.87 13.19 7.54
C LEU A 133 1.79 14.66 7.95
N GLU A 134 0.58 15.17 8.07
CA GLU A 134 0.31 16.54 8.49
C GLU A 134 -0.44 16.51 9.82
N PHE A 135 0.02 17.32 10.77
CA PHE A 135 -0.58 17.43 12.10
C PHE A 135 -0.86 18.90 12.39
N ALA A 136 -2.10 19.35 12.24
CA ALA A 136 -2.45 20.71 12.63
C ALA A 136 -2.70 20.78 14.15
N PRO A 137 -2.31 21.89 14.82
CA PRO A 137 -2.56 22.06 16.24
C PRO A 137 -4.06 22.06 16.54
N GLY A 138 -4.50 21.14 17.41
CA GLY A 138 -5.90 20.98 17.82
C GLY A 138 -6.68 19.89 17.07
N GLU A 139 -6.06 19.18 16.13
CA GLU A 139 -6.67 18.03 15.46
C GLU A 139 -6.61 16.76 16.30
N TYR A 140 -7.60 15.89 16.10
CA TYR A 140 -7.69 14.62 16.79
C TYR A 140 -6.69 13.63 16.19
N VAL A 141 -5.63 13.34 16.93
CA VAL A 141 -4.69 12.26 16.65
C VAL A 141 -4.94 11.20 17.70
N SER A 142 -5.46 10.04 17.29
CA SER A 142 -5.70 8.89 18.16
C SER A 142 -4.57 7.89 18.06
#